data_AF-A0A1I5ALZ0-F1
#
_entry.id   AF-A0A1I5ALZ0-F1
#
_cell.length_a   1.000
_cell.length_b   1.000
_cell.length_c   1.000
_cell.angle_alpha   90.00
_cell.angle_beta   90.00
_cell.angle_gamma   90.00
#
_symmetry.space_group_name_H-M   'P 1'
#
loop_
_entity.id
_entity.type
_entity.pdbx_description
1 polymer ?
#
loop_
_entity_poly.entity_id
_entity_poly.type
_entity_poly.pdbx_seq_one_letter_code
_entity_poly.pdbx_strand_id
1 'polypeptide(L)'
;MTEFWRAVVLHTGRYSGDLVGVHQDLQDLRRDDFDRWLGLFRATVEETAPTPAAANYLITRAESITRNLEAALFEGAAGDGSASSRAQRRK
;
A
#
# COMPACT_ATOMS: atom_id res chain seq x y z
N MET A 1 -1.16 -11.58 4.32
CA MET A 1 -2.10 -10.44 4.46
C MET A 1 -2.18 -9.87 5.88
N THR A 2 -2.46 -10.67 6.92
CA THR A 2 -2.56 -10.16 8.30
C THR A 2 -1.26 -9.50 8.80
N GLU A 3 -0.11 -10.11 8.54
CA GLU A 3 1.19 -9.56 8.97
C GLU A 3 1.53 -8.24 8.27
N PHE A 4 1.19 -8.14 6.99
CA PHE A 4 1.34 -6.90 6.21
C PHE A 4 0.55 -5.75 6.85
N TRP A 5 -0.76 -5.94 7.05
CA TRP A 5 -1.59 -4.88 7.63
C TRP A 5 -1.24 -4.57 9.08
N ARG A 6 -0.82 -5.56 9.87
CA ARG A 6 -0.25 -5.31 11.20
C ARG A 6 0.98 -4.40 11.13
N ALA A 7 1.90 -4.66 10.20
CA ALA A 7 3.09 -3.84 10.04
C ALA A 7 2.77 -2.42 9.56
N VAL A 8 1.81 -2.27 8.64
CA VAL A 8 1.35 -0.96 8.12
C VAL A 8 0.64 -0.15 9.20
N VAL A 9 -0.28 -0.77 9.94
CA VAL A 9 -1.14 -0.09 10.92
C VAL A 9 -0.37 0.27 12.18
N LEU A 10 0.47 -0.64 12.68
CA LEU A 10 1.21 -0.48 13.93
C LEU A 10 2.64 0.06 13.74
N HIS A 11 3.03 0.35 12.49
CA HIS A 11 4.35 0.87 12.13
C HIS A 11 5.52 0.04 12.69
N THR A 12 5.32 -1.28 12.82
CA THR A 12 6.30 -2.15 13.47
C THR A 12 7.53 -2.42 12.58
N GLY A 13 7.47 -2.07 11.29
CA GLY A 13 8.54 -2.31 10.31
C GLY A 13 8.79 -3.79 10.03
N ARG A 14 7.90 -4.69 10.45
CA ARG A 14 8.11 -6.15 10.41
C ARG A 14 7.71 -6.84 9.11
N TYR A 15 7.19 -6.10 8.13
CA TYR A 15 6.90 -6.68 6.82
C TYR A 15 8.17 -6.67 5.96
N SER A 16 8.72 -7.85 5.68
CA SER A 16 9.94 -8.04 4.88
C SER A 16 9.66 -8.48 3.44
N GLY A 17 8.42 -8.35 2.97
CA GLY A 17 8.05 -8.74 1.61
C GLY A 17 8.39 -7.67 0.57
N ASP A 18 8.72 -8.11 -0.65
CA ASP A 18 8.84 -7.23 -1.81
C ASP A 18 7.46 -6.99 -2.43
N LEU A 19 6.82 -5.90 -2.00
CA LEU A 19 5.48 -5.57 -2.48
C LEU A 19 5.48 -5.21 -3.97
N VAL A 20 6.56 -4.65 -4.52
CA VAL A 20 6.60 -4.28 -5.95
C VAL A 20 6.79 -5.54 -6.80
N GLY A 21 7.78 -6.38 -6.46
CA GLY A 21 8.09 -7.60 -7.22
C GLY A 21 6.89 -8.54 -7.36
N VAL A 22 6.14 -8.78 -6.27
CA VAL A 22 4.97 -9.67 -6.33
C VAL A 22 3.84 -9.15 -7.24
N HIS A 23 3.76 -7.84 -7.47
CA HIS A 23 2.78 -7.25 -8.40
C HIS A 23 3.36 -7.17 -9.83
N GLN A 24 4.69 -7.01 -9.98
CA GLN A 24 5.36 -7.09 -11.29
C GLN A 24 5.23 -8.48 -11.93
N ASP A 25 5.21 -9.54 -11.12
CA ASP A 25 5.06 -10.92 -11.59
C ASP A 25 3.65 -11.25 -12.14
N LEU A 26 2.68 -10.35 -11.97
CA LEU A 26 1.32 -10.50 -12.49
C LEU A 26 1.24 -10.08 -13.96
N GLN A 27 1.04 -11.05 -14.86
CA GLN A 27 1.08 -10.82 -16.32
C GLN A 27 -0.04 -9.91 -16.85
N ASP A 28 -1.22 -9.93 -16.21
CA ASP A 28 -2.42 -9.20 -16.67
C ASP A 28 -2.79 -8.02 -15.77
N LEU A 29 -1.86 -7.54 -14.92
CA LEU A 29 -2.13 -6.44 -14.01
C LEU A 29 -2.24 -5.11 -14.77
N ARG A 30 -3.39 -4.44 -14.62
CA ARG A 30 -3.69 -3.15 -15.22
C ARG A 30 -3.82 -2.08 -14.15
N ARG A 31 -3.67 -0.82 -14.55
CA ARG A 31 -3.91 0.33 -13.66
C ARG A 31 -5.33 0.30 -13.06
N ASP A 32 -6.33 0.02 -13.88
CA ASP A 32 -7.74 -0.07 -13.47
C ASP A 32 -8.01 -1.13 -12.38
N ASP A 33 -7.15 -2.15 -12.25
CA ASP A 33 -7.28 -3.16 -11.20
C ASP A 33 -7.04 -2.57 -9.81
N PHE A 34 -6.19 -1.55 -9.70
CA PHE A 34 -5.94 -0.84 -8.46
C PHE A 34 -7.17 -0.04 -8.01
N ASP A 35 -7.83 0.64 -8.93
CA ASP A 35 -9.09 1.36 -8.66
C ASP A 35 -10.20 0.39 -8.22
N ARG A 36 -10.33 -0.73 -8.94
CA ARG A 36 -11.30 -1.77 -8.60
C ARG A 36 -11.03 -2.36 -7.22
N TRP A 37 -9.77 -2.71 -6.94
CA TRP A 37 -9.37 -3.22 -5.64
C TRP A 37 -9.62 -2.22 -4.52
N LEU A 38 -9.30 -0.93 -4.74
CA LEU A 38 -9.50 0.12 -3.75
C LEU A 38 -10.99 0.34 -3.46
N GLY A 39 -11.85 0.26 -4.48
CA GLY A 39 -13.30 0.31 -4.31
C GLY A 39 -13.83 -0.84 -3.43
N LEU A 40 -13.39 -2.07 -3.70
CA LEU A 40 -13.75 -3.23 -2.88
C LEU A 40 -13.21 -3.12 -1.45
N PHE A 41 -11.97 -2.67 -1.30
CA PHE A 41 -11.34 -2.48 0.00
C PHE A 41 -12.09 -1.44 0.83
N ARG A 42 -12.44 -0.30 0.24
CA ARG A 42 -13.21 0.77 0.90
C ARG A 42 -14.55 0.24 1.39
N ALA A 43 -15.33 -0.39 0.52
CA ALA A 43 -16.64 -0.95 0.90
C ALA A 43 -16.52 -1.94 2.07
N THR A 44 -15.51 -2.82 2.02
CA THR A 44 -15.26 -3.80 3.09
C THR A 44 -14.87 -3.12 4.40
N VAL A 45 -14.01 -2.10 4.36
CA VAL A 45 -13.56 -1.38 5.56
C VAL A 45 -14.69 -0.55 6.18
N GLU A 46 -15.53 0.08 5.36
CA GLU A 46 -16.71 0.82 5.82
C GLU A 46 -17.73 -0.10 6.53
N GLU A 47 -17.88 -1.35 6.06
CA GLU A 47 -18.76 -2.34 6.67
C GLU A 47 -18.19 -2.93 7.98
N THR A 48 -16.88 -3.17 8.04
CA THR A 48 -16.28 -4.03 9.08
C THR A 48 -15.45 -3.28 10.13
N ALA A 49 -15.05 -2.04 9.89
CA ALA A 49 -14.21 -1.31 10.82
C ALA A 49 -14.96 -0.98 12.13
N PRO A 50 -14.27 -1.06 13.29
CA PRO A 50 -14.91 -0.83 14.58
C PRO A 50 -15.33 0.63 14.81
N THR A 51 -14.71 1.58 14.09
CA THR A 51 -15.05 3.00 14.16
C THR A 51 -14.84 3.69 12.81
N PRO A 52 -15.53 4.82 12.54
CA PRO A 52 -15.28 5.62 11.34
C PRO A 52 -13.84 6.14 11.25
N ALA A 53 -13.22 6.44 12.39
CA ALA A 53 -11.82 6.88 12.43
C ALA A 53 -10.86 5.76 11.99
N ALA A 54 -11.11 4.51 12.42
CA ALA A 54 -10.35 3.35 11.98
C ALA A 54 -10.53 3.08 10.48
N ALA A 55 -11.77 3.23 9.98
CA ALA A 55 -12.06 3.10 8.55
C ALA A 55 -11.26 4.11 7.72
N ASN A 56 -11.37 5.40 8.06
CA ASN A 56 -10.67 6.48 7.37
C ASN A 56 -9.15 6.29 7.39
N TYR A 57 -8.59 5.86 8.53
CA TYR A 57 -7.16 5.56 8.65
C TYR A 57 -6.74 4.45 7.69
N LEU A 58 -7.45 3.32 7.66
CA LEU A 58 -7.13 2.18 6.78
C LEU A 58 -7.25 2.55 5.30
N ILE A 59 -8.32 3.25 4.92
CA ILE A 59 -8.55 3.70 3.53
C ILE A 59 -7.42 4.63 3.09
N THR A 60 -7.06 5.63 3.92
CA THR A 60 -5.96 6.57 3.60
C THR A 60 -4.63 5.84 3.38
N ARG A 61 -4.36 4.78 4.17
CA ARG A 61 -3.17 3.95 4.00
C ARG A 61 -3.22 3.14 2.72
N ALA A 62 -4.34 2.49 2.41
CA ALA A 62 -4.53 1.74 1.18
C ALA A 62 -4.31 2.63 -0.05
N GLU A 63 -4.91 3.82 -0.08
CA GLU A 63 -4.74 4.80 -1.15
C GLU A 63 -3.27 5.19 -1.35
N SER A 64 -2.53 5.43 -0.26
CA SER A 64 -1.11 5.77 -0.36
C SER A 64 -0.26 4.62 -0.88
N ILE A 65 -0.59 3.38 -0.50
CA ILE A 65 0.15 2.19 -0.94
C ILE A 65 -0.13 1.93 -2.43
N THR A 66 -1.39 2.03 -2.84
CA THR A 66 -1.82 1.93 -4.24
C THR A 66 -1.08 2.93 -5.12
N ARG A 67 -1.09 4.22 -4.76
CA ARG A 67 -0.37 5.25 -5.55
C ARG A 67 1.12 4.95 -5.70
N ASN A 68 1.77 4.47 -4.65
CA ASN A 68 3.19 4.12 -4.69
C ASN A 68 3.45 2.89 -5.57
N LEU A 69 2.57 1.88 -5.53
CA LEU A 69 2.66 0.70 -6.39
C LEU A 69 2.44 1.07 -7.85
N GLU A 70 1.39 1.85 -8.15
CA GLU A 70 1.13 2.30 -9.51
C GLU A 70 2.31 3.07 -10.10
N ALA A 71 2.90 4.00 -9.34
CA ALA A 71 4.08 4.73 -9.78
C ALA A 71 5.27 3.80 -10.05
N ALA A 72 5.54 2.85 -9.14
CA ALA A 72 6.63 1.90 -9.29
C ALA A 72 6.44 0.93 -10.48
N LEU A 73 5.20 0.53 -10.76
CA LEU A 73 4.87 -0.47 -11.79
C LEU A 73 4.71 0.14 -13.19
N PHE A 74 4.15 1.35 -13.29
CA PHE A 74 3.72 1.91 -14.59
C PHE A 74 4.45 3.20 -14.98
N GLU A 75 5.11 3.90 -14.06
CA GLU A 75 5.67 5.24 -14.33
C GLU A 75 7.21 5.25 -14.41
N GLY A 76 7.92 4.22 -13.94
CA GLY A 76 9.38 4.21 -14.07
C GLY A 76 10.10 2.93 -13.63
N ALA A 77 10.36 2.06 -14.62
CA ALA A 77 11.62 1.29 -14.73
C ALA A 77 12.76 2.15 -15.32
N ALA A 78 12.65 3.49 -15.25
CA ALA A 78 13.64 4.45 -15.71
C ALA A 78 14.12 5.29 -14.51
N GLY A 79 15.11 4.77 -13.79
CA GLY A 79 15.78 5.48 -12.70
C GLY A 79 16.26 4.51 -11.64
N ASP A 80 17.52 4.11 -11.72
CA ASP A 80 18.20 3.48 -10.60
C ASP A 80 18.17 4.39 -9.35
N GLY A 81 18.36 3.75 -8.19
CA GLY A 81 18.93 4.44 -7.03
C GLY A 81 17.96 5.10 -6.05
N SER A 82 17.57 4.33 -5.03
CA SER A 82 17.41 4.81 -3.64
C SER A 82 16.50 6.03 -3.38
N ALA A 83 15.31 5.79 -2.81
CA ALA A 83 14.76 6.52 -1.65
C ALA A 83 13.39 5.89 -1.28
N SER A 84 12.97 5.73 -0.03
CA SER A 84 13.42 6.41 1.18
C SER A 84 13.02 5.62 2.43
N SER A 85 14.04 5.10 3.12
CA SER A 85 14.11 5.33 4.55
C SER A 85 14.50 6.79 4.73
N ARG A 86 13.55 7.66 5.11
CA ARG A 86 13.87 8.96 5.72
C ARG A 86 12.67 9.60 6.41
N ALA A 87 12.69 9.54 7.75
CA ALA A 87 12.41 10.60 8.73
C ALA A 87 11.94 9.92 10.03
N GLN A 88 12.51 10.13 11.23
CA GLN A 88 12.96 11.41 11.77
C GLN A 88 13.90 11.18 12.97
N ARG A 89 15.14 11.67 12.85
CA ARG A 89 15.96 12.13 13.99
C ARG A 89 15.21 13.23 14.74
N ARG A 90 15.15 13.20 16.07
CA ARG A 90 15.36 14.39 16.93
C ARG A 90 15.93 13.99 18.30
N LYS A 91 17.09 14.62 18.58
CA LYS A 91 17.82 14.86 19.84
C LYS A 91 18.00 13.70 20.82
#